data_AF-A0A0D5MB88-F1
#
_entry.id   AF-A0A0D5MB88-F1
#
_cell.length_a   1.000
_cell.length_b   1.000
_cell.length_c   1.000
_cell.angle_alpha   90.00
_cell.angle_beta   90.00
_cell.angle_gamma   90.00
#
_symmetry.space_group_name_H-M   'P 1'
#
loop_
_entity.id
_entity.type
_entity.pdbx_description
1 polymer ?
#
loop_
_entity_poly.entity_id
_entity_poly.type
_entity_poly.pdbx_seq_one_letter_code
_entity_poly.pdbx_strand_id
1 'polypeptide(L)' 'MSRLSIRIDDELKEQAREVYEELGMDLSTAVIVFLKQSVRERKIPFQPGNESREDIIARYEAENKASSIDEMMEKLHADD' A
#
# COMPACT_ATOMS: atom_id res chain seq x y z
N MET A 1 -11.67 24.11 -5.93
CA MET A 1 -11.42 22.66 -6.15
C MET A 1 -10.75 22.47 -7.49
N SER A 2 -9.79 21.55 -7.60
CA SER A 2 -9.13 21.20 -8.86
C SER A 2 -9.80 19.96 -9.47
N ARG A 3 -9.83 19.86 -10.80
CA ARG A 3 -10.45 18.74 -11.53
C ARG A 3 -9.36 17.86 -12.16
N LEU A 4 -9.42 16.56 -11.89
CA LEU A 4 -8.61 15.54 -12.54
C LEU A 4 -9.47 14.77 -13.54
N SER A 5 -8.99 14.60 -14.77
CA SER A 5 -9.64 13.80 -15.80
C SER A 5 -8.68 12.70 -16.24
N ILE A 6 -9.06 11.44 -16.06
CA ILE A 6 -8.25 10.28 -16.39
C ILE A 6 -8.98 9.49 -17.48
N ARG A 7 -8.25 9.05 -18.51
CA ARG A 7 -8.77 8.10 -19.50
C ARG A 7 -8.35 6.70 -19.05
N ILE A 8 -9.33 5.81 -18.94
CA ILE A 8 -9.16 4.40 -18.61
C ILE A 8 -10.03 3.58 -19.54
N ASP A 9 -9.71 2.31 -19.68
CA ASP A 9 -10.55 1.35 -20.40
C ASP A 9 -11.88 1.12 -19.64
N ASP A 10 -12.96 0.88 -20.37
CA ASP A 10 -14.29 0.70 -19.78
C ASP A 10 -14.37 -0.57 -18.92
N GLU A 11 -13.68 -1.65 -19.31
CA GLU A 11 -13.62 -2.89 -18.52
C GLU A 11 -12.88 -2.66 -17.20
N LEU A 12 -11.72 -2.01 -17.26
CA LEU A 12 -10.95 -1.67 -16.07
C LEU A 12 -11.75 -0.77 -15.11
N LYS A 13 -12.52 0.16 -15.66
CA LYS A 13 -13.37 1.06 -14.87
C LYS A 13 -14.43 0.28 -14.11
N GLU A 14 -15.13 -0.65 -14.76
CA GLU A 14 -16.20 -1.41 -14.10
C GLU A 14 -15.63 -2.38 -13.07
N GLN A 15 -14.56 -3.10 -13.39
CA GLN A 15 -13.86 -3.99 -12.44
C GLN A 15 -13.40 -3.22 -11.18
N ALA A 16 -12.80 -2.04 -11.36
CA ALA A 16 -12.40 -1.22 -10.23
C ALA A 16 -13.62 -0.74 -9.42
N ARG A 17 -14.72 -0.38 -10.09
CA ARG A 17 -15.96 0.08 -9.44
C ARG A 17 -16.55 -1.00 -8.55
N GLU A 18 -16.67 -2.23 -9.04
CA GLU A 18 -17.18 -3.37 -8.26
C GLU A 18 -16.34 -3.62 -7.01
N VAL A 19 -15.00 -3.69 -7.16
CA VAL A 19 -14.09 -3.91 -6.02
C VAL A 19 -14.23 -2.80 -4.97
N TYR A 20 -14.28 -1.54 -5.39
CA TYR A 20 -14.37 -0.43 -4.45
C TYR A 20 -15.76 -0.31 -3.80
N GLU A 21 -16.84 -0.67 -4.51
CA GLU A 21 -18.19 -0.74 -3.94
C GLU A 21 -18.30 -1.82 -2.86
N GLU A 22 -17.68 -2.98 -3.04
CA GLU A 22 -17.59 -4.01 -1.99
C GLU A 22 -16.84 -3.51 -0.75
N LEU A 23 -15.87 -2.61 -0.94
CA LEU A 23 -15.14 -1.93 0.13
C LEU A 23 -15.90 -0.72 0.72
N GLY A 24 -17.09 -0.40 0.23
CA GLY A 24 -17.90 0.72 0.69
C GLY A 24 -17.35 2.10 0.30
N MET A 25 -16.62 2.20 -0.82
CA MET A 25 -16.05 3.45 -1.32
C MET A 25 -16.29 3.65 -2.82
N ASP A 26 -16.42 4.90 -3.25
CA ASP A 26 -16.50 5.21 -4.68
C ASP A 26 -15.10 5.30 -5.32
N LEU A 27 -15.04 5.14 -6.64
CA LEU A 27 -13.78 5.18 -7.41
C LEU A 27 -13.03 6.52 -7.25
N SER A 28 -13.73 7.65 -7.09
CA SER A 28 -13.08 8.96 -6.89
C SER A 28 -12.41 9.03 -5.53
N THR A 29 -13.07 8.51 -4.50
CA THR A 29 -12.52 8.38 -3.14
C THR A 29 -11.26 7.52 -3.16
N ALA A 30 -11.28 6.38 -3.86
CA ALA A 30 -10.10 5.51 -4.02
C ALA A 30 -8.92 6.25 -4.68
N VAL A 31 -9.15 6.98 -5.77
CA VAL A 31 -8.11 7.77 -6.45
C VAL A 31 -7.56 8.87 -5.53
N ILE A 32 -8.40 9.52 -4.73
CA ILE A 32 -7.96 10.55 -3.78
C ILE A 32 -7.08 9.92 -2.68
N VAL A 33 -7.46 8.76 -2.15
CA VAL A 33 -6.65 8.04 -1.14
C VAL A 33 -5.29 7.67 -1.73
N PHE A 34 -5.26 7.15 -2.95
CA PHE A 34 -4.02 6.85 -3.66
C PHE A 34 -3.11 8.08 -3.74
N LEU A 35 -3.61 9.21 -4.22
CA LEU A 35 -2.81 10.44 -4.35
C LEU A 35 -2.33 10.97 -2.98
N LYS A 36 -3.18 10.94 -1.96
CA LYS A 36 -2.79 11.35 -0.59
C LYS A 36 -1.65 10.49 -0.05
N GLN A 37 -1.73 9.17 -0.27
CA GLN A 37 -0.70 8.24 0.16
C GLN A 37 0.62 8.50 -0.57
N SER A 38 0.58 8.76 -1.88
CA SER A 38 1.77 9.11 -2.67
C SER A 38 2.46 10.36 -2.14
N VAL A 39 1.68 11.39 -1.80
CA VAL A 39 2.19 12.65 -1.26
C VAL A 39 2.80 12.46 0.12
N ARG A 40 2.14 11.69 0.99
CA ARG A 40 2.60 11.42 2.36
C ARG A 40 3.93 10.69 2.38
N GLU A 41 4.09 9.67 1.54
CA GLU A 41 5.26 8.78 1.58
C GLU A 41 6.31 9.09 0.53
N ARG A 42 6.04 10.05 -0.37
CA ARG A 42 6.92 10.44 -1.49
C ARG A 42 7.35 9.25 -2.37
N LYS A 43 6.46 8.27 -2.54
CA LYS A 43 6.65 7.08 -3.38
C LYS A 43 5.33 6.63 -4.00
N ILE A 44 5.37 5.66 -4.88
CA ILE A 44 4.15 5.03 -5.40
C ILE A 44 3.49 4.24 -4.24
N PRO A 45 2.17 4.37 -4.01
CA PRO A 45 1.40 3.70 -2.94
C PRO A 45 1.30 2.17 -3.02
N PHE A 46 2.08 1.56 -3.90
CA PHE A 46 2.30 0.13 -4.01
C PHE A 46 3.62 -0.09 -4.75
N GLN A 47 4.28 -1.22 -4.51
CA GLN A 47 5.49 -1.58 -5.24
C GLN A 47 5.08 -2.13 -6.62
N PRO A 48 5.42 -1.47 -7.74
CA PRO A 48 5.16 -2.04 -9.05
C PRO A 48 6.07 -3.25 -9.25
N GLY A 49 5.49 -4.42 -9.52
CA GLY A 49 6.25 -5.63 -9.76
C GLY A 49 5.35 -6.84 -10.00
N ASN A 50 5.95 -7.88 -10.56
CA ASN A 50 5.32 -9.18 -10.79
C ASN A 50 5.67 -10.15 -9.64
N GLU A 51 6.05 -9.60 -8.48
CA GLU A 51 6.46 -10.39 -7.32
C GLU A 51 5.36 -11.40 -7.00
N SER A 52 5.78 -12.65 -6.85
CA SER A 52 4.85 -13.70 -6.44
C SER A 52 4.33 -13.38 -5.04
N ARG A 53 3.16 -13.95 -4.70
CA ARG A 53 2.60 -13.77 -3.36
C ARG A 53 3.58 -14.27 -2.30
N GLU A 54 4.34 -15.32 -2.61
CA GLU A 54 5.40 -15.86 -1.79
C GLU A 54 6.51 -14.82 -1.52
N ASP A 55 6.96 -14.09 -2.56
CA ASP A 55 7.99 -13.06 -2.42
C ASP A 55 7.51 -11.87 -1.56
N ILE A 56 6.24 -11.47 -1.72
CA ILE A 56 5.63 -10.40 -0.93
C ILE A 56 5.58 -10.78 0.55
N ILE A 57 5.18 -12.03 0.86
CA ILE A 57 5.11 -12.54 2.22
C ILE A 57 6.51 -12.64 2.83
N ALA A 58 7.48 -13.19 2.08
CA ALA A 58 8.85 -13.34 2.56
C ALA A 58 9.50 -11.99 2.91
N ARG A 59 9.27 -10.94 2.11
CA ARG A 59 9.71 -9.57 2.44
C ARG A 59 9.06 -9.06 3.72
N TYR A 60 7.73 -9.19 3.84
CA TYR A 60 7.00 -8.70 5.00
C TYR A 60 7.45 -9.41 6.30
N GLU A 61 7.69 -10.72 6.24
CA GLU A 61 8.23 -11.50 7.35
C GLU A 61 9.67 -11.05 7.70
N ALA A 62 10.53 -10.82 6.71
CA ALA A 62 11.89 -10.36 6.95
C ALA A 62 11.93 -8.96 7.60
N GLU A 63 11.09 -8.03 7.12
CA GLU A 63 10.98 -6.67 7.67
C GLU A 63 10.46 -6.67 9.13
N ASN A 64 9.46 -7.51 9.46
CA ASN A 64 8.94 -7.62 10.83
C ASN A 64 9.86 -8.40 11.77
N LYS A 65 10.65 -9.35 11.24
CA LYS A 65 11.63 -10.08 12.04
C LYS A 65 12.82 -9.19 12.40
N ALA A 66 13.23 -8.29 11.50
CA ALA A 66 14.25 -7.29 11.77
C ALA A 66 13.82 -6.35 12.91
N SER A 67 12.60 -5.81 12.87
CA SER A 67 12.09 -4.95 13.95
C SER A 67 11.95 -5.67 15.29
N SER A 68 11.58 -6.96 15.29
CA SER A 68 11.52 -7.77 16.51
C SER A 68 12.91 -8.03 17.13
N ILE A 69 13.94 -8.21 16.29
CA ILE A 69 15.32 -8.41 16.77
C ILE A 69 15.90 -7.10 17.33
N ASP A 70 15.62 -5.96 16.69
CA ASP A 70 16.05 -4.65 17.18
C ASP A 70 15.47 -4.35 18.59
N GLU A 71 14.17 -4.62 18.81
CA GLU A 71 13.56 -4.49 20.14
C GLU A 71 14.17 -5.44 21.19
N MET A 72 14.60 -6.63 20.79
CA MET A 72 15.26 -7.59 21.67
C MET A 72 16.68 -7.13 22.04
N MET A 73 17.43 -6.57 21.09
CA MET A 73 18.78 -6.04 21.31
C MET A 73 18.76 -4.80 22.21
N GLU A 74 17.77 -3.91 22.03
CA GLU A 74 17.62 -2.71 22.86
C GLU A 74 17.34 -3.06 24.34
N LYS A 75 16.51 -4.07 24.59
CA LYS A 75 16.25 -4.57 25.95
C LYS A 75 17.46 -5.21 26.62
N LEU A 76 18.37 -5.82 25.85
CA LEU A 76 19.59 -6.43 26.38
C LEU A 76 20.67 -5.39 26.72
N HIS A 77 20.67 -4.24 26.03
CA HIS A 77 21.59 -3.14 26.29
C HIS A 77 21.11 -2.13 27.34
N ALA A 78 19.87 -2.28 27.83
CA ALA A 78 19.26 -1.40 28.82
C ALA A 78 19.45 -1.86 30.29
N ASP A 79 20.10 -3.00 30.51
CA ASP A 79 20.31 -3.62 31.83
C ASP A 79 21.78 -3.53 32.34
N ASP A 80 22.60 -2.65 31.73
CA ASP A 80 23.97 -2.29 32.15
C ASP A 80 24.07 -0.79 32.50
#